data_AF-A0A7W1XSG3-F1
#
_entry.id   AF-A0A7W1XSG3-F1
#
_cell.length_a   1.000
_cell.length_b   1.000
_cell.length_c   1.000
_cell.angle_alpha   90.00
_cell.angle_beta   90.00
_cell.angle_gamma   90.00
#
_symmetry.space_group_name_H-M   'P 1'
#
loop_
_entity.id
_entity.type
_entity.pdbx_description
1 polymer ?
#
loop_
_entity_poly.entity_id
_entity_poly.type
_entity_poly.pdbx_seq_one_letter_code
_entity_poly.pdbx_strand_id
1 'polypeptide(L)'
;MQPIAGEGEDKPQTEKIRFERQLRWQISSCLPGFVKEFGQSLLMKDFYYLNGQPFKINRIHYETVTVNQPACVVQMLSPITVHNTFVSDTGHKTTHYFSPCDPAFVHLINQNLSRKYFACYGKPIPGKIRITPLHVSCRDRVFIRFKGLMIEAWNGLYLLEGDPKALTFACAVGLGRRNSSGFGLPQRITVSAGTKRMPRKFVPVLNLHNGRHLSDIGLSHLMLKRELKREVTPGRPHCCTIEASIKIGERTGKGGNQHTL
;
A
#
# COMPACT_ATOMS: atom_id res chain seq x y z
N MET A 1 -16.09 47.69 18.92
CA MET A 1 -15.21 48.11 17.82
C MET A 1 -14.97 46.89 16.92
N GLN A 2 -15.72 46.78 15.82
CA GLN A 2 -15.32 46.05 14.59
C GLN A 2 -14.52 47.03 13.70
N PRO A 3 -13.92 46.70 12.52
CA PRO A 3 -14.08 45.54 11.62
C PRO A 3 -12.73 44.79 11.42
N ILE A 4 -12.37 44.01 10.38
CA ILE A 4 -12.91 43.71 9.03
C ILE A 4 -12.64 42.21 8.69
N ALA A 5 -13.37 41.64 7.73
CA ALA A 5 -13.04 40.33 7.12
C ALA A 5 -11.88 40.43 6.11
N GLY A 6 -11.14 39.33 5.94
CA GLY A 6 -10.15 39.16 4.87
C GLY A 6 -10.35 37.82 4.16
N GLU A 7 -10.82 37.85 2.92
CA GLU A 7 -10.92 36.66 2.09
C GLU A 7 -9.51 36.26 1.62
N GLY A 8 -9.04 35.11 2.08
CA GLY A 8 -7.82 34.46 1.60
C GLY A 8 -8.15 33.09 1.06
N GLU A 9 -8.09 32.90 -0.26
CA GLU A 9 -8.13 31.57 -0.85
C GLU A 9 -6.89 30.78 -0.41
N ASP A 10 -7.10 29.78 0.46
CA ASP A 10 -6.08 28.80 0.84
C ASP A 10 -5.79 27.90 -0.37
N LYS A 11 -4.95 28.39 -1.29
CA LYS A 11 -4.49 27.63 -2.45
C LYS A 11 -3.66 26.44 -1.94
N PRO A 12 -4.07 25.18 -2.21
CA PRO A 12 -3.36 24.02 -1.70
C PRO A 12 -1.96 23.99 -2.29
N GLN A 13 -0.95 24.26 -1.47
CA GLN A 13 0.44 24.15 -1.87
C GLN A 13 0.72 22.71 -2.29
N THR A 14 0.93 22.52 -3.59
CA THR A 14 1.31 21.22 -4.13
C THR A 14 2.76 20.93 -3.74
N GLU A 15 2.95 20.28 -2.59
CA GLU A 15 4.26 19.79 -2.17
C GLU A 15 4.84 18.88 -3.27
N LYS A 16 5.85 19.41 -3.98
CA LYS A 16 6.53 18.70 -5.07
C LYS A 16 7.53 17.73 -4.45
N ILE A 17 7.12 16.47 -4.28
CA ILE A 17 8.02 15.40 -3.86
C ILE A 17 9.11 15.23 -4.92
N ARG A 18 10.35 15.59 -4.57
CA ARG A 18 11.55 15.41 -5.42
C ARG A 18 12.28 14.14 -5.00
N PHE A 19 12.78 13.40 -5.98
CA PHE A 19 13.57 12.19 -5.78
C PHE A 19 14.87 12.29 -6.57
N GLU A 20 16.01 12.16 -5.88
CA GLU A 20 17.35 12.25 -6.48
C GLU A 20 17.92 10.87 -6.85
N ARG A 21 17.16 9.78 -6.62
CA ARG A 21 17.65 8.39 -6.70
C ARG A 21 16.57 7.43 -7.22
N GLN A 22 17.01 6.21 -7.54
CA GLN A 22 16.15 5.05 -7.87
C GLN A 22 15.06 4.84 -6.82
N LEU A 23 13.89 4.38 -7.27
CA LEU A 23 12.70 4.15 -6.44
C LEU A 23 12.30 2.67 -6.47
N ARG A 24 12.11 2.10 -5.28
CA ARG A 24 11.56 0.75 -5.14
C ARG A 24 10.06 0.81 -4.93
N TRP A 25 9.34 0.03 -5.72
CA TRP A 25 7.89 -0.13 -5.65
C TRP A 25 7.57 -1.61 -5.48
N GLN A 26 6.90 -1.98 -4.39
CA GLN A 26 6.60 -3.37 -4.09
C GLN A 26 5.10 -3.65 -4.24
N ILE A 27 4.80 -4.77 -4.88
CA ILE A 27 3.46 -5.31 -5.07
C ILE A 27 3.46 -6.75 -4.58
N SER A 28 2.36 -7.22 -4.01
CA SER A 28 2.25 -8.60 -3.57
C SER A 28 0.81 -9.08 -3.73
N SER A 29 0.65 -10.38 -4.04
CA SER A 29 -0.65 -10.98 -4.32
C SER A 29 -0.68 -12.47 -3.91
N CYS A 30 -1.89 -13.00 -3.74
CA CYS A 30 -2.10 -14.45 -3.65
C CYS A 30 -2.11 -15.15 -5.03
N LEU A 31 -2.10 -14.38 -6.14
CA LEU A 31 -2.24 -14.88 -7.51
C LEU A 31 -0.89 -14.86 -8.26
N PRO A 32 -0.26 -16.02 -8.52
CA PRO A 32 1.05 -16.11 -9.19
C PRO A 32 1.03 -15.58 -10.64
N GLY A 33 0.05 -16.00 -11.44
CA GLY A 33 -0.07 -15.67 -12.86
C GLY A 33 -0.17 -14.16 -13.06
N PHE A 34 -1.14 -13.53 -12.39
CA PHE A 34 -1.29 -12.07 -12.35
C PHE A 34 0.02 -11.34 -12.00
N VAL A 35 0.77 -11.79 -11.00
CA VAL A 35 2.04 -11.16 -10.59
C VAL A 35 3.09 -11.23 -11.71
N LYS A 36 3.22 -12.40 -12.34
CA LYS A 36 4.18 -12.65 -13.43
C LYS A 36 3.82 -11.87 -14.68
N GLU A 37 2.57 -11.94 -15.12
CA GLU A 37 2.06 -11.22 -16.29
C GLU A 37 2.13 -9.71 -16.08
N PHE A 38 1.75 -9.22 -14.90
CA PHE A 38 1.84 -7.80 -14.59
C PHE A 38 3.29 -7.31 -14.66
N GLY A 39 4.23 -8.02 -14.01
CA GLY A 39 5.65 -7.66 -14.08
C GLY A 39 6.21 -7.74 -15.51
N GLN A 40 5.83 -8.74 -16.30
CA GLN A 40 6.19 -8.78 -17.72
C GLN A 40 5.63 -7.59 -18.50
N SER A 41 4.34 -7.26 -18.33
CA SER A 41 3.70 -6.10 -18.99
C SER A 41 4.35 -4.77 -18.61
N LEU A 42 4.95 -4.68 -17.42
CA LEU A 42 5.70 -3.52 -16.95
C LEU A 42 7.03 -3.31 -17.66
N LEU A 43 7.66 -4.36 -18.17
CA LEU A 43 8.93 -4.26 -18.93
C LEU A 43 8.70 -3.97 -20.42
N MET A 44 7.47 -4.16 -20.93
CA MET A 44 7.15 -4.01 -22.35
C MET A 44 6.93 -2.55 -22.80
N LYS A 45 6.85 -1.58 -21.88
CA LYS A 45 6.77 -0.15 -22.23
C LYS A 45 8.07 0.56 -21.86
N ASP A 46 8.53 1.45 -22.73
CA ASP A 46 9.72 2.25 -22.46
C ASP A 46 9.56 3.23 -21.29
N PHE A 47 8.37 3.82 -21.15
CA PHE A 47 8.09 4.81 -20.12
C PHE A 47 6.67 4.68 -19.57
N TYR A 48 6.54 5.03 -18.29
CA TYR A 48 5.30 5.19 -17.54
C TYR A 48 5.24 6.63 -17.00
N TYR A 49 4.06 7.12 -16.65
CA TYR A 49 3.89 8.47 -16.11
C TYR A 49 3.39 8.44 -14.67
N LEU A 50 4.01 9.23 -13.81
CA LEU A 50 3.68 9.38 -12.40
C LEU A 50 3.53 10.88 -12.09
N ASN A 51 2.30 11.34 -11.81
CA ASN A 51 2.02 12.77 -11.66
C ASN A 51 2.59 13.64 -12.82
N GLY A 52 2.42 13.14 -14.06
CA GLY A 52 2.95 13.76 -15.28
C GLY A 52 4.47 13.62 -15.50
N GLN A 53 5.22 13.04 -14.56
CA GLN A 53 6.66 12.77 -14.72
C GLN A 53 6.90 11.40 -15.37
N PRO A 54 7.68 11.30 -16.45
CA PRO A 54 8.04 10.02 -17.04
C PRO A 54 9.02 9.26 -16.13
N PHE A 55 8.89 7.94 -16.09
CA PHE A 55 9.86 7.03 -15.46
C PHE A 55 10.00 5.72 -16.25
N LYS A 56 11.16 5.06 -16.11
CA LYS A 56 11.42 3.75 -16.71
C LYS A 56 11.58 2.69 -15.64
N ILE A 57 11.08 1.49 -15.93
CA ILE A 57 11.28 0.32 -15.06
C ILE A 57 12.56 -0.36 -15.51
N ASN A 58 13.54 -0.43 -14.60
CA ASN A 58 14.87 -0.93 -14.94
C ASN A 58 14.99 -2.43 -14.65
N ARG A 59 14.37 -2.87 -13.55
CA ARG A 59 14.50 -4.25 -13.08
C ARG A 59 13.26 -4.68 -12.30
N ILE A 60 12.91 -5.95 -12.43
CA ILE A 60 11.87 -6.59 -11.63
C ILE A 60 12.48 -7.80 -10.94
N HIS A 61 12.17 -7.94 -9.66
CA HIS A 61 12.55 -9.04 -8.80
C HIS A 61 11.30 -9.79 -8.36
N TYR A 62 11.23 -11.07 -8.73
CA TYR A 62 10.19 -11.97 -8.24
C TYR A 62 10.72 -12.68 -6.99
N GLU A 63 9.94 -12.61 -5.92
CA GLU A 63 10.27 -13.20 -4.63
C GLU A 63 9.07 -14.04 -4.15
N THR A 64 9.32 -15.04 -3.31
CA THR A 64 8.24 -15.83 -2.69
C THR A 64 8.12 -15.42 -1.24
N VAL A 65 6.97 -14.87 -0.83
CA VAL A 65 6.71 -14.60 0.58
C VAL A 65 6.57 -15.94 1.28
N THR A 66 7.40 -16.20 2.29
CA THR A 66 7.25 -17.39 3.15
C THR A 66 7.62 -17.03 4.59
N VAL A 67 6.75 -17.43 5.52
CA VAL A 67 6.98 -17.40 6.96
C VAL A 67 7.01 -18.85 7.43
N ASN A 68 8.17 -19.29 7.93
CA ASN A 68 8.38 -20.67 8.42
C ASN A 68 8.24 -20.80 9.95
N GLN A 69 8.06 -19.69 10.65
CA GLN A 69 8.04 -19.60 12.11
C GLN A 69 6.65 -19.17 12.60
N PRO A 70 6.21 -19.54 13.81
CA PRO A 70 4.91 -19.16 14.36
C PRO A 70 4.82 -17.67 14.75
N ALA A 71 5.91 -16.93 14.61
CA ALA A 71 5.99 -15.49 14.83
C ALA A 71 6.91 -14.81 13.79
N CYS A 72 6.62 -13.56 13.45
CA CYS A 72 7.54 -12.71 12.70
C CYS A 72 7.33 -11.21 12.99
N VAL A 73 8.41 -10.44 12.96
CA VAL A 73 8.37 -8.98 13.09
C VAL A 73 8.25 -8.36 11.69
N VAL A 74 7.35 -7.39 11.53
CA VAL A 74 7.13 -6.67 10.28
C VAL A 74 7.15 -5.16 10.48
N GLN A 75 7.79 -4.47 9.54
CA GLN A 75 7.68 -3.03 9.34
C GLN A 75 6.65 -2.76 8.24
N MET A 76 5.80 -1.75 8.41
CA MET A 76 4.89 -1.37 7.34
C MET A 76 5.61 -0.59 6.24
N LEU A 77 5.58 -1.11 5.00
CA LEU A 77 6.02 -0.40 3.79
C LEU A 77 4.96 0.61 3.33
N SER A 78 3.70 0.27 3.57
CA SER A 78 2.56 1.17 3.41
C SER A 78 1.60 1.01 4.59
N PRO A 79 0.94 2.09 5.02
CA PRO A 79 0.26 2.14 6.31
C PRO A 79 -0.98 1.25 6.31
N ILE A 80 -1.27 0.60 7.44
CA ILE A 80 -2.45 -0.23 7.64
C ILE A 80 -3.66 0.70 7.87
N THR A 81 -4.70 0.59 7.05
CA THR A 81 -6.00 1.19 7.35
C THR A 81 -7.00 0.11 7.76
N VAL A 82 -7.64 0.30 8.91
CA VAL A 82 -8.74 -0.53 9.39
C VAL A 82 -9.93 0.38 9.64
N HIS A 83 -11.08 0.03 9.08
CA HIS A 83 -12.31 0.81 9.22
C HIS A 83 -13.54 -0.06 9.11
N ASN A 84 -14.64 0.46 9.66
CA ASN A 84 -15.98 0.02 9.37
C ASN A 84 -16.80 1.20 8.84
N THR A 85 -17.76 0.93 7.96
CA THR A 85 -18.67 1.96 7.43
C THR A 85 -20.07 1.65 7.90
N PHE A 86 -20.61 2.55 8.70
CA PHE A 86 -21.98 2.51 9.19
C PHE A 86 -22.89 3.24 8.20
N VAL A 87 -24.12 2.77 8.09
CA VAL A 87 -25.19 3.45 7.36
C VAL A 87 -26.22 3.85 8.41
N SER A 88 -26.54 5.14 8.49
CA SER A 88 -27.63 5.64 9.34
C SER A 88 -28.99 5.32 8.73
N ASP A 89 -30.05 5.46 9.51
CA ASP A 89 -31.43 5.24 9.05
C ASP A 89 -31.84 6.22 7.93
N THR A 90 -31.17 7.38 7.83
CA THR A 90 -31.29 8.35 6.73
C THR A 90 -30.43 8.02 5.51
N GLY A 91 -29.78 6.85 5.47
CA GLY A 91 -28.93 6.38 4.37
C GLY A 91 -27.52 6.98 4.32
N HIS A 92 -27.19 7.93 5.20
CA HIS A 92 -25.86 8.56 5.24
C HIS A 92 -24.78 7.56 5.69
N LYS A 93 -23.63 7.55 5.00
CA LYS A 93 -22.52 6.61 5.22
C LYS A 93 -21.38 7.27 6.01
N THR A 94 -21.21 6.84 7.26
CA THR A 94 -20.12 7.32 8.13
C THR A 94 -19.06 6.23 8.29
N THR A 95 -17.79 6.56 8.01
CA THR A 95 -16.69 5.59 8.14
C THR A 95 -15.87 5.89 9.39
N HIS A 96 -15.83 4.92 10.31
CA HIS A 96 -15.00 4.97 11.50
C HIS A 96 -13.70 4.20 11.25
N TYR A 97 -12.57 4.84 11.53
CA TYR A 97 -11.23 4.22 11.44
C TYR A 97 -10.76 3.78 12.83
N PHE A 98 -9.97 2.72 12.89
CA PHE A 98 -9.48 2.13 14.13
C PHE A 98 -7.95 2.25 14.23
N SER A 99 -7.48 2.60 15.42
CA SER A 99 -6.07 2.61 15.77
C SER A 99 -5.57 1.20 16.11
N PRO A 100 -4.26 0.92 16.02
CA PRO A 100 -3.66 -0.33 16.46
C PRO A 100 -3.86 -0.68 17.94
N CYS A 101 -4.24 0.30 18.77
CA CYS A 101 -4.55 0.12 20.18
C CYS A 101 -6.01 -0.34 20.42
N ASP A 102 -6.89 -0.20 19.42
CA ASP A 102 -8.29 -0.61 19.55
C ASP A 102 -8.44 -2.14 19.46
N PRO A 103 -9.15 -2.80 20.39
CA PRO A 103 -9.41 -4.25 20.32
C PRO A 103 -10.07 -4.70 19.00
N ALA A 104 -10.88 -3.82 18.40
CA ALA A 104 -11.52 -4.04 17.11
C ALA A 104 -10.52 -4.13 15.93
N PHE A 105 -9.32 -3.55 16.04
CA PHE A 105 -8.32 -3.51 14.97
C PHE A 105 -7.90 -4.91 14.53
N VAL A 106 -7.44 -5.72 15.50
CA VAL A 106 -7.00 -7.11 15.26
C VAL A 106 -8.17 -7.99 14.82
N HIS A 107 -9.38 -7.78 15.37
CA HIS A 107 -10.58 -8.49 14.95
C HIS A 107 -10.92 -8.24 13.47
N LEU A 108 -10.99 -6.97 13.07
CA LEU A 108 -11.35 -6.57 11.70
C LEU A 108 -10.29 -6.98 10.67
N ILE A 109 -9.01 -6.99 11.03
CA ILE A 109 -7.94 -7.55 10.18
C ILE A 109 -8.15 -9.06 9.98
N ASN A 110 -8.39 -9.82 11.05
CA ASN A 110 -8.64 -11.26 10.95
C ASN A 110 -9.89 -11.58 10.11
N GLN A 111 -10.99 -10.83 10.30
CA GLN A 111 -12.19 -10.99 9.47
C GLN A 111 -11.91 -10.69 7.99
N ASN A 112 -11.07 -9.70 7.69
CA ASN A 112 -10.67 -9.38 6.33
C ASN A 112 -9.76 -10.47 5.72
N LEU A 113 -8.76 -10.94 6.46
CA LEU A 113 -7.86 -12.01 6.03
C LEU A 113 -8.59 -13.32 5.77
N SER A 114 -9.53 -13.70 6.64
CA SER A 114 -10.38 -14.88 6.44
C SER A 114 -11.17 -14.82 5.12
N ARG A 115 -11.82 -13.68 4.84
CA ARG A 115 -12.52 -13.45 3.56
C ARG A 115 -11.59 -13.50 2.35
N LYS A 116 -10.42 -12.86 2.42
CA LYS A 116 -9.39 -12.89 1.35
C LYS A 116 -8.90 -14.33 1.11
N TYR A 117 -8.61 -15.08 2.18
CA TYR A 117 -8.07 -16.43 2.08
C TYR A 117 -9.07 -17.39 1.45
N PHE A 118 -10.33 -17.33 1.87
CA PHE A 118 -11.41 -18.09 1.25
C PHE A 118 -11.59 -17.73 -0.23
N ALA A 119 -11.49 -16.45 -0.59
CA ALA A 119 -11.56 -16.00 -2.00
C ALA A 119 -10.36 -16.47 -2.85
N CYS A 120 -9.15 -16.56 -2.30
CA CYS A 120 -7.96 -17.05 -3.02
C CYS A 120 -7.89 -18.59 -3.11
N TYR A 121 -8.41 -19.33 -2.12
CA TYR A 121 -8.13 -20.77 -1.95
C TYR A 121 -9.34 -21.67 -1.71
N GLY A 122 -10.57 -21.14 -1.68
CA GLY A 122 -11.82 -21.90 -1.51
C GLY A 122 -12.01 -22.58 -0.15
N LYS A 123 -11.18 -22.27 0.85
CA LYS A 123 -11.15 -22.94 2.16
C LYS A 123 -10.85 -21.93 3.29
N PRO A 124 -11.14 -22.23 4.57
CA PRO A 124 -10.84 -21.31 5.67
C PRO A 124 -9.34 -21.10 5.88
N ILE A 125 -8.98 -19.91 6.38
CA ILE A 125 -7.61 -19.59 6.82
C ILE A 125 -7.22 -20.46 8.03
N PRO A 126 -5.98 -20.99 8.11
CA PRO A 126 -5.56 -21.78 9.26
C PRO A 126 -5.35 -20.87 10.49
N GLY A 127 -6.41 -20.72 11.29
CA GLY A 127 -6.40 -19.94 12.51
C GLY A 127 -6.44 -18.41 12.32
N LYS A 128 -6.57 -17.71 13.45
CA LYS A 128 -6.44 -16.25 13.53
C LYS A 128 -4.98 -15.89 13.80
N ILE A 129 -4.55 -14.72 13.34
CA ILE A 129 -3.25 -14.14 13.70
C ILE A 129 -3.42 -13.14 14.85
N ARG A 130 -2.46 -13.10 15.78
CA ARG A 130 -2.28 -11.98 16.71
C ARG A 130 -1.45 -10.91 16.01
N ILE A 131 -1.73 -9.65 16.34
CA ILE A 131 -1.00 -8.48 15.84
C ILE A 131 -0.75 -7.59 17.04
N THR A 132 0.51 -7.44 17.42
CA THR A 132 0.92 -6.64 18.58
C THR A 132 1.78 -5.47 18.08
N PRO A 133 1.40 -4.21 18.32
CA PRO A 133 2.26 -3.07 17.99
C PRO A 133 3.52 -3.12 18.86
N LEU A 134 4.70 -3.13 18.25
CA LEU A 134 6.00 -3.11 18.94
C LEU A 134 6.57 -1.69 19.02
N HIS A 135 6.42 -0.92 17.95
CA HIS A 135 6.84 0.48 17.89
C HIS A 135 5.84 1.23 17.01
N VAL A 136 4.77 1.69 17.66
CA VAL A 136 3.68 2.47 17.06
C VAL A 136 3.28 3.55 18.06
N SER A 137 3.22 4.78 17.58
CA SER A 137 2.87 5.98 18.35
C SER A 137 1.92 6.87 17.55
N CYS A 138 1.40 7.93 18.15
CA CYS A 138 0.60 8.93 17.42
C CYS A 138 1.34 9.57 16.23
N ARG A 139 2.69 9.50 16.18
CA ARG A 139 3.51 9.97 15.05
C ARG A 139 3.48 9.04 13.84
N ASP A 140 3.06 7.79 14.04
CA ASP A 140 2.94 6.78 12.99
C ASP A 140 1.55 6.79 12.33
N ARG A 141 0.59 7.50 12.92
CA ARG A 141 -0.73 7.81 12.35
C ARG A 141 -0.55 8.75 11.16
N VAL A 142 -1.13 8.39 10.02
CA VAL A 142 -1.10 9.19 8.80
C VAL A 142 -2.52 9.34 8.23
N PHE A 143 -2.78 10.53 7.69
CA PHE A 143 -4.04 10.87 7.04
C PHE A 143 -3.80 11.04 5.54
N ILE A 144 -4.48 10.22 4.73
CA ILE A 144 -4.26 10.12 3.28
C ILE A 144 -5.57 10.45 2.56
N ARG A 145 -5.57 11.50 1.73
CA ARG A 145 -6.76 11.91 0.97
C ARG A 145 -6.90 11.10 -0.32
N PHE A 146 -7.97 10.33 -0.45
CA PHE A 146 -8.21 9.42 -1.59
C PHE A 146 -9.64 9.57 -2.10
N LYS A 147 -9.81 9.99 -3.36
CA LYS A 147 -11.12 10.27 -3.98
C LYS A 147 -12.05 11.12 -3.11
N GLY A 148 -11.52 12.22 -2.57
CA GLY A 148 -12.25 13.12 -1.67
C GLY A 148 -12.36 12.66 -0.22
N LEU A 149 -12.15 11.36 0.07
CA LEU A 149 -12.23 10.81 1.43
C LEU A 149 -10.90 10.96 2.18
N MET A 150 -10.98 11.37 3.45
CA MET A 150 -9.89 11.20 4.42
C MET A 150 -9.80 9.72 4.83
N ILE A 151 -8.64 9.10 4.60
CA ILE A 151 -8.29 7.78 5.12
C ILE A 151 -7.33 7.96 6.28
N GLU A 152 -7.71 7.47 7.46
CA GLU A 152 -6.75 7.24 8.53
C GLU A 152 -6.06 5.88 8.33
N ALA A 153 -4.75 5.86 8.49
CA ALA A 153 -3.93 4.67 8.43
C ALA A 153 -2.72 4.78 9.38
N TRP A 154 -2.07 3.66 9.68
CA TRP A 154 -0.99 3.58 10.67
C TRP A 154 0.23 2.86 10.11
N ASN A 155 1.39 3.52 10.19
CA ASN A 155 2.70 2.92 9.96
C ASN A 155 3.20 2.20 11.22
N GLY A 156 4.50 1.94 11.30
CA GLY A 156 5.17 1.41 12.48
C GLY A 156 5.57 -0.06 12.39
N LEU A 157 6.03 -0.59 13.53
CA LEU A 157 6.56 -1.93 13.68
C LEU A 157 5.59 -2.83 14.46
N TYR A 158 5.33 -4.02 13.94
CA TYR A 158 4.35 -4.97 14.49
C TYR A 158 4.95 -6.37 14.64
N LEU A 159 4.59 -7.08 15.69
CA LEU A 159 4.77 -8.51 15.84
C LEU A 159 3.51 -9.22 15.33
N LEU A 160 3.67 -10.16 14.41
CA LEU A 160 2.61 -11.05 13.93
C LEU A 160 2.86 -12.46 14.47
N GLU A 161 1.85 -13.10 15.05
CA GLU A 161 1.94 -14.47 15.57
C GLU A 161 0.74 -15.30 15.11
N GLY A 162 0.94 -16.60 14.89
CA GLY A 162 -0.11 -17.52 14.43
C GLY A 162 0.44 -18.65 13.55
N ASP A 163 -0.45 -19.35 12.84
CA ASP A 163 -0.03 -20.40 11.91
C ASP A 163 0.91 -19.84 10.81
N PRO A 164 2.04 -20.49 10.50
CA PRO A 164 2.99 -20.02 9.50
C PRO A 164 2.38 -19.79 8.10
N LYS A 165 1.35 -20.54 7.69
CA LYS A 165 0.64 -20.35 6.42
C LYS A 165 -0.29 -19.13 6.49
N ALA A 166 -0.95 -18.89 7.62
CA ALA A 166 -1.74 -17.68 7.83
C ALA A 166 -0.86 -16.42 7.85
N LEU A 167 0.30 -16.47 8.53
CA LEU A 167 1.30 -15.40 8.52
C LEU A 167 1.88 -15.16 7.12
N THR A 168 2.23 -16.24 6.39
CA THR A 168 2.67 -16.17 4.99
C THR A 168 1.64 -15.46 4.12
N PHE A 169 0.37 -15.84 4.24
CA PHE A 169 -0.71 -15.20 3.50
C PHE A 169 -0.88 -13.72 3.86
N ALA A 170 -0.93 -13.40 5.16
CA ALA A 170 -1.09 -12.03 5.65
C ALA A 170 0.03 -11.10 5.17
N CYS A 171 1.27 -11.60 5.15
CA CYS A 171 2.41 -10.89 4.58
C CYS A 171 2.27 -10.68 3.06
N ALA A 172 1.67 -11.63 2.33
CA ALA A 172 1.54 -11.57 0.89
C ALA A 172 0.36 -10.74 0.36
N VAL A 173 -0.79 -10.70 1.05
CA VAL A 173 -1.98 -9.95 0.58
C VAL A 173 -2.19 -8.61 1.27
N GLY A 174 -1.34 -8.31 2.26
CA GLY A 174 -1.43 -7.12 3.09
C GLY A 174 -2.50 -7.20 4.19
N LEU A 175 -2.20 -6.52 5.29
CA LEU A 175 -3.04 -6.36 6.48
C LEU A 175 -4.12 -5.29 6.23
N GLY A 176 -5.20 -5.32 7.02
CA GLY A 176 -6.26 -4.31 6.95
C GLY A 176 -7.02 -4.28 5.63
N ARG A 177 -7.45 -3.08 5.22
CA ARG A 177 -8.28 -2.82 4.03
C ARG A 177 -7.54 -1.96 2.99
N ARG A 178 -8.17 -1.79 1.82
CA ARG A 178 -7.69 -0.96 0.68
C ARG A 178 -6.32 -1.36 0.12
N ASN A 179 -5.94 -2.64 0.21
CA ASN A 179 -4.61 -3.12 -0.23
C ASN A 179 -4.35 -2.91 -1.73
N SER A 180 -5.35 -3.14 -2.58
CA SER A 180 -5.30 -2.84 -4.02
C SER A 180 -5.27 -1.34 -4.35
N SER A 181 -5.32 -0.47 -3.34
CA SER A 181 -5.10 0.99 -3.45
C SER A 181 -3.82 1.45 -2.72
N GLY A 182 -2.92 0.51 -2.40
CA GLY A 182 -1.59 0.81 -1.85
C GLY A 182 -1.43 0.62 -0.34
N PHE A 183 -2.45 0.19 0.40
CA PHE A 183 -2.42 0.15 1.88
C PHE A 183 -1.98 -1.19 2.47
N GLY A 184 -1.38 -1.15 3.67
CA GLY A 184 -1.19 -2.30 4.55
C GLY A 184 -0.22 -3.37 4.07
N LEU A 185 0.78 -3.05 3.24
CA LEU A 185 1.80 -4.01 2.81
C LEU A 185 2.94 -4.10 3.85
N PRO A 186 3.13 -5.24 4.54
CA PRO A 186 4.23 -5.42 5.48
C PRO A 186 5.53 -5.89 4.78
N GLN A 187 6.67 -5.53 5.35
CA GLN A 187 7.97 -6.13 5.08
C GLN A 187 8.48 -6.81 6.35
N ARG A 188 8.86 -8.09 6.25
CA ARG A 188 9.52 -8.82 7.34
C ARG A 188 10.87 -8.19 7.65
N ILE A 189 11.17 -7.99 8.93
CA ILE A 189 12.54 -7.71 9.39
C ILE A 189 13.20 -9.04 9.75
N THR A 190 14.31 -9.35 9.07
CA THR A 190 15.24 -10.38 9.54
C THR A 190 16.25 -9.71 10.47
N VAL A 191 16.25 -10.08 11.75
CA VAL A 191 17.28 -9.64 12.70
C VAL A 191 18.50 -10.54 12.51
N SER A 192 19.48 -10.08 11.74
CA SER A 192 20.78 -10.74 11.62
C SER A 192 21.50 -10.69 12.97
N ALA A 193 21.90 -11.86 13.48
CA ALA A 193 22.69 -11.96 14.71
C ALA A 193 24.02 -11.20 14.53
N GLY A 194 24.16 -10.06 15.21
CA GLY A 194 25.36 -9.20 15.18
C GLY A 194 25.12 -7.72 14.89
N THR A 195 23.99 -7.33 14.29
CA THR A 195 23.76 -5.92 13.92
C THR A 195 22.99 -5.15 15.00
N LYS A 196 23.70 -4.48 15.94
CA LYS A 196 23.11 -3.54 16.94
C LYS A 196 22.49 -2.25 16.33
N ARG A 197 22.29 -2.18 15.02
CA ARG A 197 21.71 -1.01 14.32
C ARG A 197 20.46 -1.42 13.55
N MET A 198 19.31 -0.91 14.01
CA MET A 198 18.09 -0.85 13.20
C MET A 198 18.39 -0.14 11.85
N PRO A 199 17.81 -0.60 10.73
CA PRO A 199 17.95 0.08 9.45
C PRO A 199 17.39 1.51 9.54
N ARG A 200 18.21 2.51 9.23
CA ARG A 200 17.80 3.92 9.22
C ARG A 200 16.74 4.15 8.13
N LYS A 201 15.63 4.81 8.51
CA LYS A 201 14.55 5.35 7.67
C LYS A 201 14.51 4.80 6.24
N PHE A 202 13.77 3.71 6.03
CA PHE A 202 13.34 3.34 4.69
C PHE A 202 12.43 4.46 4.15
N VAL A 203 12.66 4.90 2.92
CA VAL A 203 11.75 5.82 2.23
C VAL A 203 10.42 5.07 2.04
N PRO A 204 9.26 5.65 2.42
CA PRO A 204 7.98 4.95 2.29
C PRO A 204 7.74 4.55 0.84
N VAL A 205 7.27 3.31 0.63
CA VAL A 205 6.85 2.87 -0.70
C VAL A 205 5.72 3.79 -1.15
N LEU A 206 5.83 4.27 -2.39
CA LEU A 206 5.04 5.37 -2.95
C LEU A 206 3.53 5.20 -2.70
N ASN A 207 3.03 5.85 -1.65
CA ASN A 207 1.62 6.19 -1.55
C ASN A 207 1.42 7.42 -2.41
N LEU A 208 0.73 7.23 -3.54
CA LEU A 208 0.28 8.26 -4.48
C LEU A 208 -0.55 9.34 -3.75
N HIS A 209 0.15 10.31 -3.17
CA HIS A 209 -0.44 11.59 -2.80
C HIS A 209 -0.62 12.42 -4.07
N ASN A 210 -1.67 13.24 -4.08
CA ASN A 210 -2.17 13.98 -5.25
C ASN A 210 -2.80 13.11 -6.36
N GLY A 211 -3.98 12.58 -6.03
CA GLY A 211 -5.15 12.73 -6.90
C GLY A 211 -5.27 11.88 -8.17
N ARG A 212 -4.24 11.13 -8.59
CA ARG A 212 -4.34 10.18 -9.71
C ARG A 212 -3.79 8.80 -9.37
N HIS A 213 -4.12 7.80 -10.20
CA HIS A 213 -4.51 6.48 -9.70
C HIS A 213 -3.64 5.36 -10.29
N LEU A 214 -3.71 4.15 -9.73
CA LEU A 214 -3.11 2.94 -10.34
C LEU A 214 -3.66 2.62 -11.75
N SER A 215 -4.78 3.25 -12.17
CA SER A 215 -5.26 3.18 -13.55
C SER A 215 -4.32 3.82 -14.56
N ASP A 216 -3.48 4.76 -14.12
CA ASP A 216 -2.53 5.48 -14.98
C ASP A 216 -1.36 4.55 -15.39
N ILE A 217 -1.16 3.45 -14.66
CA ILE A 217 -0.27 2.33 -15.00
C ILE A 217 -0.99 1.31 -15.91
N GLY A 218 -2.30 1.48 -16.16
CA GLY A 218 -3.14 0.62 -16.99
C GLY A 218 -3.96 -0.44 -16.23
N LEU A 219 -3.83 -0.52 -14.90
CA LEU A 219 -4.59 -1.48 -14.08
C LEU A 219 -6.01 -0.97 -13.82
N SER A 220 -6.96 -1.36 -14.67
CA SER A 220 -8.38 -1.16 -14.38
C SER A 220 -8.85 -2.10 -13.27
N HIS A 221 -9.82 -1.64 -12.45
CA HIS A 221 -10.46 -2.50 -11.44
C HIS A 221 -11.15 -3.74 -12.06
N LEU A 222 -11.45 -3.67 -13.36
CA LEU A 222 -12.05 -4.75 -14.14
C LEU A 222 -11.05 -5.87 -14.46
N MET A 223 -9.76 -5.56 -14.69
CA MET A 223 -8.69 -6.56 -14.87
C MET A 223 -8.59 -7.46 -13.63
N LEU A 224 -8.43 -6.86 -12.44
CA LEU A 224 -8.38 -7.58 -11.16
C LEU A 224 -9.60 -8.48 -10.92
N LYS A 225 -10.81 -8.05 -11.33
CA LYS A 225 -12.03 -8.86 -11.22
C LYS A 225 -12.16 -9.95 -12.30
N ARG A 226 -11.48 -9.82 -13.44
CA ARG A 226 -11.44 -10.84 -14.50
C ARG A 226 -10.44 -11.95 -14.15
N GLU A 227 -9.25 -11.61 -13.68
CA GLU A 227 -8.24 -12.62 -13.28
C GLU A 227 -8.67 -13.42 -12.05
N LEU A 228 -9.35 -12.79 -11.07
CA LEU A 228 -10.02 -13.49 -9.97
C LEU A 228 -11.07 -14.53 -10.41
N LYS A 229 -11.50 -14.52 -11.68
CA LYS A 229 -12.40 -15.53 -12.27
C LYS A 229 -11.70 -16.52 -13.21
N ARG A 230 -10.45 -16.28 -13.59
CA ARG A 230 -9.72 -17.06 -14.61
C ARG A 230 -8.75 -18.06 -14.02
N GLU A 231 -8.11 -17.72 -12.90
CA GLU A 231 -7.19 -18.64 -12.21
C GLU A 231 -7.51 -18.78 -10.74
N VAL A 232 -8.01 -19.97 -10.36
CA VAL A 232 -7.94 -20.48 -8.97
C VAL A 232 -7.15 -21.79 -8.99
N THR A 233 -5.90 -21.71 -9.45
CA THR A 233 -4.90 -22.75 -9.20
C THR A 233 -4.29 -22.53 -7.81
N PRO A 234 -4.28 -23.53 -6.92
CA PRO A 234 -3.78 -23.38 -5.55
C PRO A 234 -2.25 -23.27 -5.51
N GLY A 235 -1.72 -22.08 -5.82
CA GLY A 235 -0.30 -21.75 -5.76
C GLY A 235 0.17 -21.23 -4.39
N ARG A 236 1.49 -21.18 -4.20
CA ARG A 236 2.09 -20.38 -3.11
C ARG A 236 1.94 -18.89 -3.45
N PRO A 237 1.80 -17.99 -2.47
CA PRO A 237 1.76 -16.56 -2.75
C PRO A 237 3.13 -16.05 -3.21
N HIS A 238 3.14 -15.25 -4.29
CA HIS A 238 4.34 -14.61 -4.83
C HIS A 238 4.27 -13.10 -4.65
N CYS A 239 5.38 -12.48 -4.25
CA CYS A 239 5.55 -11.03 -4.27
C CYS A 239 6.40 -10.58 -5.47
N CYS A 240 6.11 -9.37 -5.94
CA CYS A 240 6.81 -8.71 -7.03
C CYS A 240 7.41 -7.42 -6.49
N THR A 241 8.73 -7.42 -6.31
CA THR A 241 9.47 -6.20 -5.97
C THR A 241 9.94 -5.59 -7.29
N ILE A 242 9.36 -4.46 -7.67
CA ILE A 242 9.67 -3.74 -8.92
C ILE A 242 10.62 -2.59 -8.57
N GLU A 243 11.81 -2.56 -9.16
CA GLU A 243 12.77 -1.48 -8.98
C GLU A 243 12.78 -0.59 -10.23
N ALA A 244 12.23 0.61 -10.07
CA ALA A 244 12.08 1.59 -11.14
C ALA A 244 13.11 2.72 -10.96
N SER A 245 13.79 3.10 -12.04
CA SER A 245 14.58 4.34 -12.01
C SER A 245 13.74 5.48 -12.58
N ILE A 246 13.40 6.43 -11.72
CA ILE A 246 12.83 7.69 -12.19
C ILE A 246 14.00 8.56 -12.65
N LYS A 247 14.26 8.56 -13.95
CA LYS A 247 15.14 9.54 -14.60
C LYS A 247 14.26 10.69 -15.08
N ILE A 248 14.13 11.72 -14.25
CA ILE A 248 13.45 12.96 -14.64
C ILE A 248 14.26 13.58 -15.77
N GLY A 249 13.65 13.77 -16.94
CA GLY A 249 14.25 14.56 -18.00
C GLY A 249 14.35 16.02 -17.55
N GLU A 250 15.52 16.63 -17.69
CA GLU A 250 15.64 18.08 -17.56
C GLU A 250 14.66 18.71 -18.55
N ARG A 251 13.78 19.57 -18.04
CA ARG A 251 12.85 20.32 -18.90
C ARG A 251 13.65 21.45 -19.54
N THR A 252 14.33 21.15 -20.64
CA THR A 252 14.92 22.17 -21.52
C THR A 252 13.80 23.10 -21.97
N GLY A 253 13.88 24.34 -21.49
CA GLY A 253 12.74 25.26 -21.47
C GLY A 253 13.18 26.72 -21.47
N LYS A 254 14.13 27.08 -22.35
CA LYS A 254 14.11 28.43 -22.93
C LYS A 254 12.81 28.52 -23.73
N GLY A 255 11.94 29.45 -23.35
CA GLY A 255 10.61 29.55 -23.94
C GLY A 255 9.66 30.25 -22.97
N GLY A 256 9.85 31.54 -22.79
CA GLY A 256 8.82 32.36 -22.17
C GLY A 256 7.61 32.42 -23.08
N ASN A 257 6.42 32.16 -22.53
CA ASN A 257 5.35 33.12 -22.66
C ASN A 257 4.39 32.98 -21.48
N GLN A 258 3.97 34.12 -20.97
CA GLN A 258 2.78 34.21 -20.13
C GLN A 258 1.60 33.76 -21.00
N HIS A 259 0.70 32.93 -20.46
CA HIS A 259 -0.73 33.14 -20.70
C HIS A 259 -1.51 32.62 -19.49
N THR A 260 -2.34 33.51 -18.96
CA THR A 260 -3.26 33.30 -17.87
C THR A 260 -4.45 32.46 -18.33
N LEU A 261 -4.77 31.40 -17.58
CA LEU A 261 -6.10 30.97 -17.09
C LEU A 261 -6.02 29.53 -16.54
#